data_AF-A0A5R9NXG8-F1
#
_entry.id   AF-A0A5R9NXG8-F1
#
_cell.length_a   1.000
_cell.length_b   1.000
_cell.length_c   1.000
_cell.angle_alpha   90.00
_cell.angle_beta   90.00
_cell.angle_gamma   90.00
#
_symmetry.space_group_name_H-M   'P 1'
#
loop_
_entity.id
_entity.type
_entity.pdbx_description
1 polymer ?
#
loop_
_entity_poly.entity_id
_entity_poly.type
_entity_poly.pdbx_seq_one_letter_code
_entity_poly.pdbx_strand_id
1 'polypeptide(L)'
;MQYDKPISKANLRDDLKMTFEPGGRRGIELAGQRIGGMVHYGKLVGFARNRTKTVYASRIYQNGLKIEVEASNPSSVLDKVAAELARQMKAKKADEKVAKVEEQTPGDEPSAPKI
;
A
#
# COMPACT_ATOMS: atom_id res chain seq x y z
N MET A 1 6.50 9.00 -4.71
CA MET A 1 6.95 7.75 -5.37
C MET A 1 6.15 7.59 -6.63
N GLN A 2 6.81 7.47 -7.77
CA GLN A 2 6.19 7.14 -9.05
C GLN A 2 6.57 5.70 -9.38
N TYR A 3 5.58 4.86 -9.67
CA TYR A 3 5.78 3.44 -9.94
C TYR A 3 5.56 3.21 -11.43
N ASP A 4 6.62 2.81 -12.14
CA ASP A 4 6.65 2.84 -13.61
C ASP A 4 5.91 1.68 -14.26
N LYS A 5 5.70 0.58 -13.52
CA LYS A 5 4.99 -0.60 -14.03
C LYS A 5 3.47 -0.47 -13.83
N PRO A 6 2.66 -1.23 -14.59
CA PRO A 6 1.23 -1.32 -14.35
C PRO A 6 0.90 -1.71 -12.91
N ILE A 7 -0.02 -0.97 -12.27
CA ILE A 7 -0.42 -1.20 -10.88
C ILE A 7 -1.24 -2.51 -10.80
N SER A 8 -0.59 -3.59 -10.42
CA SER A 8 -1.19 -4.90 -10.17
C SER A 8 -0.55 -5.55 -8.95
N LYS A 9 -1.27 -6.47 -8.28
CA LYS A 9 -0.73 -7.21 -7.13
C LYS A 9 0.56 -7.95 -7.50
N ALA A 10 0.57 -8.60 -8.67
CA ALA A 10 1.71 -9.38 -9.14
C ALA A 10 2.96 -8.51 -9.33
N ASN A 11 2.85 -7.43 -10.11
CA ASN A 11 3.97 -6.54 -10.37
C ASN A 11 4.52 -5.93 -9.08
N LEU A 12 3.63 -5.44 -8.20
CA LEU A 12 4.05 -4.87 -6.92
C LEU A 12 4.73 -5.91 -6.04
N ARG A 13 4.23 -7.15 -6.04
CA ARG A 13 4.81 -8.23 -5.24
C ARG A 13 6.21 -8.63 -5.71
N ASP A 14 6.44 -8.62 -7.03
CA ASP A 14 7.73 -8.93 -7.64
C ASP A 14 8.77 -7.86 -7.32
N ASP A 15 8.34 -6.59 -7.23
CA ASP A 15 9.21 -5.46 -6.90
C ASP A 15 9.33 -5.18 -5.40
N LEU A 16 8.53 -5.86 -4.56
CA LEU A 16 8.59 -5.78 -3.11
C LEU A 16 9.69 -6.68 -2.56
N LYS A 17 10.61 -6.07 -1.81
CA LYS A 17 11.70 -6.77 -1.14
C LYS A 17 11.71 -6.44 0.33
N MET A 18 12.07 -7.45 1.12
CA MET A 18 12.47 -7.25 2.51
C MET A 18 13.96 -6.94 2.52
N THR A 19 14.35 -5.87 3.20
CA THR A 19 15.75 -5.50 3.40
C THR A 19 16.14 -5.63 4.86
N PHE A 20 17.39 -5.98 5.10
CA PHE A 20 17.95 -6.06 6.44
C PHE A 20 18.78 -4.82 6.69
N GLU A 21 18.42 -4.08 7.72
CA GLU A 21 19.10 -2.85 8.10
C GLU A 21 20.00 -3.06 9.31
N PRO A 22 21.08 -2.26 9.43
CA PRO A 22 21.90 -2.22 10.63
C PRO A 22 21.04 -2.05 11.90
N GLY A 23 21.34 -2.83 12.93
CA GLY A 23 20.55 -2.85 14.17
C GLY A 23 19.35 -3.82 14.16
N GLY A 24 19.32 -4.78 13.24
CA GLY A 24 18.34 -5.88 13.23
C GLY A 24 16.94 -5.49 12.75
N ARG A 25 16.80 -4.28 12.19
CA ARG A 25 15.53 -3.79 11.64
C ARG A 25 15.30 -4.41 10.27
N ARG A 26 14.03 -4.73 9.97
CA ARG A 26 13.64 -5.20 8.64
C ARG A 26 12.92 -4.08 7.90
N GLY A 27 13.50 -3.61 6.82
CA GLY A 27 12.89 -2.66 5.90
C GLY A 27 11.98 -3.38 4.90
N ILE A 28 11.05 -2.62 4.34
CA ILE A 28 10.34 -3.02 3.11
C ILE A 28 10.65 -1.96 2.06
N GLU A 29 11.08 -2.46 0.90
CA GLU A 29 11.39 -1.66 -0.27
C GLU A 29 10.47 -2.07 -1.41
N LEU A 30 10.03 -1.08 -2.17
CA LEU A 30 9.35 -1.25 -3.45
C LEU A 30 10.20 -0.58 -4.51
N ALA A 31 10.61 -1.35 -5.53
CA ALA A 31 11.44 -0.87 -6.63
C ALA A 31 12.73 -0.15 -6.16
N GLY A 32 13.36 -0.66 -5.09
CA GLY A 32 14.61 -0.11 -4.53
C GLY A 32 14.44 1.13 -3.65
N GLN A 33 13.21 1.60 -3.43
CA GLN A 33 12.93 2.68 -2.48
C GLN A 33 12.27 2.12 -1.22
N ARG A 34 12.80 2.49 -0.05
CA ARG A 34 12.19 2.14 1.23
C ARG A 34 10.82 2.79 1.39
N ILE A 35 9.83 1.95 1.69
CA ILE A 35 8.45 2.37 1.91
C ILE A 35 7.96 2.11 3.34
N GLY A 36 8.62 1.21 4.08
CA GLY A 36 8.16 0.86 5.42
C GLY A 36 9.11 -0.05 6.17
N GLY A 37 8.58 -0.64 7.24
CA GLY A 37 9.29 -1.58 8.09
C GLY A 37 8.42 -2.76 8.47
N MET A 38 9.08 -3.86 8.79
CA MET A 38 8.46 -5.08 9.30
C MET A 38 9.07 -5.44 10.65
N VAL A 39 8.20 -5.85 11.56
CA VAL A 39 8.56 -6.39 12.86
C VAL A 39 7.97 -7.79 13.00
N HIS A 40 8.48 -8.54 13.96
CA HIS A 40 7.86 -9.80 14.35
C HIS A 40 7.75 -9.86 15.87
N TYR A 41 6.68 -10.48 16.35
CA TYR A 41 6.41 -10.62 17.77
C TYR A 41 5.65 -11.92 18.04
N GLY A 42 5.69 -12.42 19.27
CA GLY A 42 4.91 -13.57 19.69
C GLY A 42 3.48 -13.16 20.07
N LYS A 43 2.47 -13.79 19.46
CA LYS A 43 1.06 -13.61 19.79
C LYS A 43 0.50 -14.89 20.39
N LEU A 44 -0.14 -14.78 21.55
CA LEU A 44 -0.87 -15.89 22.15
C LEU A 44 -2.16 -16.14 21.36
N VAL A 45 -2.43 -17.40 21.02
CA VAL A 45 -3.62 -17.76 20.22
C VAL A 45 -4.47 -18.78 20.99
N GLY A 46 -5.64 -18.33 21.47
CA GLY A 46 -6.64 -19.15 22.15
C GLY A 46 -6.41 -19.34 23.67
N PHE A 47 -7.29 -20.14 24.29
CA PHE A 47 -7.23 -20.50 25.73
C PHE A 47 -6.02 -21.38 26.10
N ALA A 48 -5.30 -21.92 25.10
CA ALA A 48 -4.06 -22.66 25.32
C ALA A 48 -2.90 -21.68 25.57
N ARG A 49 -2.73 -21.29 26.83
CA ARG A 49 -1.67 -20.38 27.32
C ARG A 49 -0.23 -20.80 26.95
N ASN A 50 -0.02 -22.02 26.43
CA ASN A 50 1.29 -22.58 26.11
C ASN A 50 1.67 -22.51 24.62
N ARG A 51 0.84 -21.93 23.73
CA ARG A 51 1.15 -21.82 22.30
C ARG A 51 1.26 -20.36 21.85
N THR A 52 2.47 -19.83 21.85
CA THR A 52 2.82 -18.55 21.22
C THR A 52 3.09 -18.76 19.73
N LYS A 53 2.38 -18.04 18.85
CA LYS A 53 2.67 -18.03 17.41
C LYS A 53 3.45 -16.78 17.05
N THR A 54 4.49 -16.91 16.22
CA THR A 54 5.19 -15.76 15.64
C THR A 54 4.27 -15.08 14.63
N VAL A 55 4.07 -13.78 14.81
CA VAL A 55 3.33 -12.90 13.90
C VAL A 55 4.32 -11.89 13.33
N TYR A 56 4.25 -11.69 12.03
CA TYR A 56 4.97 -10.65 11.31
C TYR A 56 4.01 -9.53 11.00
N ALA A 57 4.37 -8.30 11.38
CA ALA A 57 3.56 -7.11 11.15
C ALA A 57 4.38 -6.10 10.34
N SER A 58 3.76 -5.52 9.33
CA SER A 58 4.36 -4.48 8.49
C SER A 58 3.54 -3.21 8.54
N ARG A 59 4.23 -2.08 8.43
CA ARG A 59 3.66 -0.75 8.49
C ARG A 59 4.34 0.17 7.48
N ILE A 60 3.54 0.80 6.63
CA ILE A 60 3.96 1.71 5.56
C ILE A 60 3.23 3.03 5.77
N TYR A 61 4.01 4.11 5.85
CA TYR A 61 3.54 5.48 5.91
C TYR A 61 4.32 6.29 4.89
N GLN A 62 3.85 6.34 3.64
CA GLN A 62 4.54 7.08 2.61
C GLN A 62 3.55 7.67 1.61
N ASN A 63 3.76 8.92 1.20
CA ASN A 63 2.96 9.62 0.19
C ASN A 63 1.44 9.64 0.48
N GLY A 64 1.06 9.72 1.76
CA GLY A 64 -0.33 9.70 2.21
C GLY A 64 -0.96 8.31 2.30
N LEU A 65 -0.22 7.24 1.99
CA LEU A 65 -0.67 5.86 2.15
C LEU A 65 -0.39 5.38 3.57
N LYS A 66 -1.40 4.76 4.19
CA LYS A 66 -1.30 4.08 5.48
C LYS A 66 -1.69 2.62 5.30
N ILE A 67 -0.71 1.73 5.43
CA ILE A 67 -0.92 0.29 5.28
C ILE A 67 -0.34 -0.42 6.49
N GLU A 68 -1.18 -1.20 7.16
CA GLU A 68 -0.81 -2.01 8.31
C GLU A 68 -1.30 -3.44 8.06
N VAL A 69 -0.39 -4.41 8.04
CA VAL A 69 -0.73 -5.81 7.77
C VAL A 69 -0.05 -6.74 8.74
N GLU A 70 -0.73 -7.84 9.08
CA GLU A 70 -0.17 -8.93 9.89
C GLU A 70 -0.27 -10.27 9.13
N ALA A 71 0.75 -11.12 9.23
CA ALA A 71 0.70 -12.49 8.73
C ALA A 71 1.58 -13.43 9.55
N SER A 72 1.44 -14.74 9.32
CA SER A 72 2.21 -15.79 10.00
C SER A 72 3.65 -15.94 9.47
N ASN A 73 3.96 -15.35 8.31
CA ASN A 73 5.27 -15.41 7.69
C ASN A 73 5.57 -14.15 6.86
N PRO A 74 6.85 -13.83 6.57
CA PRO A 74 7.24 -12.66 5.80
C PRO A 74 6.65 -12.59 4.39
N SER A 75 6.59 -13.70 3.66
CA SER A 75 6.07 -13.71 2.29
C SER A 75 4.60 -13.30 2.22
N SER A 76 3.79 -13.81 3.15
CA SER A 76 2.39 -13.42 3.28
C SER A 76 2.21 -11.97 3.73
N VAL A 77 3.17 -11.39 4.46
CA VAL A 77 3.19 -9.94 4.72
C VAL A 77 3.36 -9.19 3.40
N LEU A 78 4.36 -9.54 2.59
CA LEU A 78 4.61 -8.90 1.29
C LEU A 78 3.41 -9.04 0.34
N ASP A 79 2.74 -10.19 0.33
CA ASP A 79 1.53 -10.40 -0.49
C ASP A 79 0.37 -9.49 -0.08
N LYS A 80 0.17 -9.31 1.23
CA LYS A 80 -0.86 -8.40 1.77
C LYS A 80 -0.51 -6.95 1.53
N VAL A 81 0.76 -6.57 1.71
CA VAL A 81 1.28 -5.25 1.36
C VAL A 81 1.04 -4.96 -0.13
N ALA A 82 1.38 -5.88 -1.02
CA ALA A 82 1.19 -5.72 -2.46
C ALA A 82 -0.29 -5.50 -2.83
N ALA A 83 -1.19 -6.27 -2.22
CA ALA A 83 -2.62 -6.15 -2.47
C ALA A 83 -3.18 -4.80 -1.99
N GLU A 84 -2.80 -4.37 -0.79
CA GLU A 84 -3.28 -3.10 -0.22
C GLU A 84 -2.68 -1.88 -0.95
N LEU A 85 -1.39 -1.95 -1.32
CA LEU A 85 -0.76 -0.94 -2.18
C LEU A 85 -1.48 -0.82 -3.53
N ALA A 86 -1.78 -1.95 -4.19
CA ALA A 86 -2.51 -1.94 -5.44
C ALA A 86 -3.87 -1.24 -5.31
N ARG A 87 -4.58 -1.51 -4.21
CA ARG A 87 -5.90 -0.92 -3.93
C ARG A 87 -5.81 0.59 -3.74
N GLN A 88 -4.92 1.03 -2.84
CA GLN A 88 -4.82 2.46 -2.50
C GLN A 88 -4.23 3.28 -3.66
N MET A 89 -3.25 2.77 -4.39
CA MET A 89 -2.70 3.46 -5.56
C MET A 89 -3.73 3.58 -6.69
N LYS A 90 -4.58 2.57 -6.89
CA LYS A 90 -5.68 2.64 -7.87
C LYS A 90 -6.75 3.64 -7.44
N ALA A 91 -7.13 3.65 -6.16
CA ALA A 91 -8.09 4.61 -5.61
C ALA A 91 -7.59 6.04 -5.81
N LYS A 92 -6.35 6.35 -5.41
CA LYS A 92 -5.75 7.67 -5.61
C LYS A 92 -5.72 8.11 -7.08
N LYS A 93 -5.39 7.19 -8.00
CA LYS A 93 -5.42 7.47 -9.45
C LYS A 93 -6.84 7.70 -9.98
N ALA A 94 -7.85 7.08 -9.38
CA ALA A 94 -9.25 7.33 -9.74
C ALA A 94 -9.68 8.72 -9.24
N ASP A 95 -9.35 9.07 -8.01
CA ASP A 95 -9.64 10.39 -7.43
C ASP A 95 -8.99 11.52 -8.24
N GLU A 96 -7.72 11.37 -8.64
CA GLU A 96 -7.01 12.33 -9.50
C GLU A 96 -7.66 12.48 -10.88
N LYS A 97 -8.28 11.42 -11.42
CA LYS A 97 -9.02 11.49 -12.69
C LYS A 97 -10.34 12.21 -12.53
N VAL A 98 -11.07 11.96 -11.44
CA VAL A 98 -12.34 12.64 -11.14
C VAL A 98 -12.10 14.13 -10.96
N ALA A 99 -11.10 14.52 -10.17
CA ALA A 99 -10.73 15.93 -9.97
C ALA A 99 -10.38 16.65 -11.30
N LYS A 100 -9.65 15.98 -12.20
CA LYS A 100 -9.36 16.53 -13.54
C LYS A 100 -10.60 16.66 -14.44
N VAL A 101 -11.60 15.81 -14.27
CA VAL A 101 -12.86 15.89 -15.03
C VAL A 101 -13.72 17.04 -14.49
N GLU A 102 -13.77 17.24 -13.18
CA GLU A 102 -14.49 18.38 -12.57
C GLU A 102 -13.90 19.73 -12.98
N GLU A 103 -12.57 19.86 -13.03
CA GLU A 103 -11.90 21.07 -13.57
C GLU A 103 -12.16 21.30 -15.07
N GLN A 104 -12.55 20.26 -15.82
CA GLN A 104 -12.83 20.33 -17.25
C GLN A 104 -14.31 20.50 -17.59
N THR A 105 -15.19 20.74 -16.62
CA THR A 105 -16.57 21.18 -16.91
C THR A 105 -16.55 22.69 -17.14
N PRO A 106 -16.53 23.21 -18.39
CA PRO A 106 -16.76 24.62 -18.59
C PRO A 106 -18.24 24.83 -18.27
N GLY A 107 -18.58 25.90 -17.56
CA GLY A 107 -19.96 26.33 -17.44
C GLY A 107 -20.52 26.52 -18.85
N ASP A 108 -21.37 25.60 -19.28
CA ASP A 108 -22.25 25.80 -20.43
C ASP A 108 -23.32 26.79 -19.94
N GLU A 109 -22.99 28.08 -20.01
CA GLU A 109 -23.99 29.14 -19.91
C GLU A 109 -24.99 28.89 -21.06
N PRO A 110 -26.29 28.68 -20.79
CA PRO A 110 -27.26 28.68 -21.87
C PRO A 110 -27.33 30.11 -22.42
N SER A 111 -26.61 30.33 -23.51
CA SER A 111 -26.70 31.55 -24.31
C SER A 111 -28.11 31.64 -24.88
N ALA A 112 -29.02 32.30 -24.16
CA ALA A 112 -30.36 32.57 -24.63
C ALA A 112 -30.28 33.55 -25.83
N PRO A 113 -30.97 33.28 -26.95
CA PRO A 113 -30.91 34.12 -28.14
C PRO A 113 -31.61 35.45 -27.91
N LYS A 114 -30.99 36.54 -28.40
CA LYS A 114 -31.67 37.84 -28.56
C LYS A 114 -32.79 37.69 -29.59
N ILE A 115 -34.05 37.88 -29.18
CA ILE A 115 -35.15 38.40 -30.01
C ILE A 115 -36.01 39.30 -29.13
#